data_AF-A0A2H3BDB7-F1
#
_entry.id   AF-A0A2H3BDB7-F1
#
_cell.length_a   1.000
_cell.length_b   1.000
_cell.length_c   1.000
_cell.angle_alpha   90.00
_cell.angle_beta   90.00
_cell.angle_gamma   90.00
#
_symmetry.space_group_name_H-M   'P 1'
#
loop_
_entity.id
_entity.type
_entity.pdbx_description
1 polymer ?
#
loop_
_entity_poly.entity_id
_entity_poly.type
_entity_poly.pdbx_seq_one_letter_code
_entity_poly.pdbx_strand_id
1 'polypeptide(L)'
;MPSVDILAKHSLVNQTRPLTDRIWTNIQGELMKYIEKVRVDRLAREHHELLQRRRKVAIDYLRMCKALAPRTLFPPMLDFFELPPIRKIIHLPSNETVTPGHFHRITELIILHSEAWESSITQRVTPLSLEEKCSQAKLARNVFVCKKCTVFSRSLNLRCRKNKPLCITPLFFPDIMSHRCLSLGFDYHAQDDELRRTTTASVRVPWSTTCLEINDRAREVVNTLLAFIGADPETTTSEDLDDEMEDY
;
A
#
# COMPACT_ATOMS: atom_id res chain seq x y z
N MET A 1 -23.95 -16.21 -3.24
CA MET A 1 -25.04 -15.59 -4.00
C MET A 1 -26.12 -15.13 -3.02
N PRO A 2 -26.47 -13.84 -2.95
CA PRO A 2 -27.68 -13.46 -2.23
C PRO A 2 -28.88 -13.94 -3.05
N SER A 3 -29.58 -14.88 -2.43
CA SER A 3 -30.66 -15.71 -2.97
C SER A 3 -31.82 -14.89 -3.53
N VAL A 4 -32.50 -15.46 -4.54
CA VAL A 4 -33.84 -15.09 -5.03
C VAL A 4 -34.85 -14.86 -3.88
N ASP A 5 -34.57 -15.40 -2.70
CA ASP A 5 -35.31 -15.20 -1.43
C ASP A 5 -35.44 -13.76 -0.94
N ILE A 6 -34.63 -12.82 -1.40
CA ILE A 6 -34.65 -11.44 -0.88
C ILE A 6 -35.98 -10.74 -1.21
N LEU A 7 -36.50 -10.95 -2.42
CA LEU A 7 -37.78 -10.36 -2.84
C LEU A 7 -38.96 -11.08 -2.17
N ALA A 8 -38.89 -12.41 -2.04
CA ALA A 8 -39.92 -13.21 -1.38
C ALA A 8 -40.11 -12.87 0.11
N LYS A 9 -39.09 -12.30 0.75
CA LYS A 9 -39.12 -11.83 2.15
C LYS A 9 -39.51 -10.36 2.31
N HIS A 10 -39.63 -9.60 1.22
CA HIS A 10 -40.00 -8.19 1.27
C HIS A 10 -41.43 -8.02 1.79
N SER A 11 -41.68 -7.09 2.72
CA SER A 11 -42.99 -6.94 3.39
C SER A 11 -44.16 -6.61 2.44
N LEU A 12 -43.87 -5.96 1.32
CA LEU A 12 -44.88 -5.69 0.28
C LEU A 12 -45.21 -6.91 -0.59
N VAL A 13 -44.33 -7.91 -0.62
CA VAL A 13 -44.47 -9.13 -1.42
C VAL A 13 -44.96 -10.29 -0.56
N ASN A 14 -44.45 -10.40 0.67
CA ASN A 14 -44.80 -11.42 1.65
C ASN A 14 -46.07 -11.05 2.41
N GLN A 15 -47.18 -10.93 1.68
CA GLN A 15 -48.50 -10.65 2.26
C GLN A 15 -49.41 -11.86 2.09
N THR A 16 -50.17 -12.18 3.15
CA THR A 16 -51.20 -13.23 3.10
C THR A 16 -52.44 -12.82 2.32
N ARG A 17 -52.58 -11.53 2.03
CA ARG A 17 -53.73 -10.97 1.30
C ARG A 17 -53.56 -11.21 -0.20
N PRO A 18 -54.64 -11.53 -0.94
CA PRO A 18 -54.59 -11.68 -2.38
C PRO A 18 -54.20 -10.36 -3.05
N LEU A 19 -53.32 -10.44 -4.05
CA LEU A 19 -52.91 -9.28 -4.84
C LEU A 19 -54.05 -8.86 -5.77
N THR A 20 -54.63 -7.68 -5.52
CA THR A 20 -55.62 -7.05 -6.40
C THR A 20 -55.00 -5.90 -7.16
N ASP A 21 -55.59 -5.46 -8.28
CA ASP A 21 -55.08 -4.35 -9.08
C ASP A 21 -54.86 -3.08 -8.25
N ARG A 22 -55.80 -2.77 -7.34
CA ARG A 22 -55.68 -1.64 -6.42
C ARG A 22 -54.48 -1.78 -5.47
N ILE A 23 -54.25 -2.98 -4.92
CA ILE A 23 -53.09 -3.24 -4.06
C ILE A 23 -51.80 -3.14 -4.88
N TRP A 24 -51.78 -3.71 -6.08
CA TRP A 24 -50.65 -3.64 -7.00
C TRP A 24 -50.27 -2.18 -7.31
N THR A 25 -51.22 -1.35 -7.73
CA THR A 25 -50.97 0.09 -8.00
C THR A 25 -50.37 0.81 -6.80
N ASN A 26 -50.79 0.46 -5.59
CA ASN A 26 -50.27 1.07 -4.36
C ASN A 26 -48.84 0.63 -4.03
N ILE A 27 -48.47 -0.64 -4.27
CA ILE A 27 -47.16 -1.17 -3.87
C ILE A 27 -46.11 -1.13 -5.00
N GLN A 28 -46.53 -1.04 -6.27
CA GLN A 28 -45.64 -1.14 -7.43
C GLN A 28 -44.52 -0.10 -7.38
N GLY A 29 -44.82 1.15 -7.02
CA GLY A 29 -43.81 2.22 -6.97
C GLY A 29 -42.71 1.94 -5.95
N GLU A 30 -43.08 1.48 -4.75
CA GLU A 30 -42.10 1.12 -3.71
C GLU A 30 -41.32 -0.14 -4.09
N LEU A 31 -42.00 -1.13 -4.69
CA LEU A 31 -41.36 -2.35 -5.13
C LEU A 31 -40.33 -2.10 -6.24
N MET A 32 -40.63 -1.22 -7.20
CA MET A 32 -39.70 -0.82 -8.24
C MET A 32 -38.47 -0.11 -7.67
N LYS A 33 -38.65 0.79 -6.69
CA LYS A 33 -37.52 1.42 -5.98
C LYS A 33 -36.66 0.39 -5.26
N TYR A 34 -37.30 -0.59 -4.62
CA TYR A 34 -36.60 -1.66 -3.91
C TYR A 34 -35.79 -2.55 -4.87
N ILE A 35 -36.40 -3.01 -5.96
CA ILE A 35 -35.72 -3.87 -6.95
C ILE A 35 -34.54 -3.12 -7.60
N GLU A 36 -34.69 -1.83 -7.89
CA GLU A 36 -33.59 -1.03 -8.42
C GLU A 36 -32.44 -0.91 -7.41
N LYS A 37 -32.75 -0.67 -6.13
CA LYS A 37 -31.73 -0.70 -5.06
C LYS A 37 -31.00 -2.05 -5.02
N VAL A 38 -31.75 -3.16 -5.03
CA VAL A 38 -31.16 -4.52 -5.03
C VAL A 38 -30.27 -4.74 -6.25
N ARG A 39 -30.67 -4.24 -7.43
CA ARG A 39 -29.85 -4.29 -8.65
C ARG A 39 -28.56 -3.50 -8.49
N VAL A 40 -28.62 -2.26 -8.01
CA VAL A 40 -27.44 -1.41 -7.77
C VAL A 40 -26.48 -2.08 -6.79
N ASP A 41 -27.00 -2.58 -5.66
CA ASP A 41 -26.20 -3.27 -4.65
C ASP A 41 -25.56 -4.55 -5.20
N ARG A 42 -26.27 -5.29 -6.06
CA ARG A 42 -25.72 -6.47 -6.74
C ARG A 42 -24.57 -6.09 -7.67
N LEU A 43 -24.78 -5.09 -8.53
CA LEU A 43 -23.75 -4.63 -9.47
C LEU A 43 -22.51 -4.10 -8.74
N ALA A 44 -22.70 -3.38 -7.62
CA ALA A 44 -21.60 -2.90 -6.78
C ALA A 44 -20.77 -4.06 -6.21
N ARG A 45 -21.42 -5.12 -5.70
CA ARG A 45 -20.74 -6.33 -5.22
C ARG A 45 -19.99 -7.06 -6.34
N GLU A 46 -20.66 -7.30 -7.47
CA GLU A 46 -20.05 -7.98 -8.62
C GLU A 46 -18.82 -7.21 -9.15
N HIS A 47 -18.93 -5.88 -9.23
CA HIS A 47 -17.81 -5.02 -9.60
C HIS A 47 -16.69 -5.04 -8.57
N HIS A 48 -17.02 -4.99 -7.27
CA HIS A 48 -16.03 -5.11 -6.20
C HIS A 48 -15.27 -6.44 -6.27
N GLU A 49 -15.99 -7.57 -6.35
CA GLU A 49 -15.39 -8.92 -6.47
C GLU A 49 -14.51 -9.04 -7.72
N LEU A 50 -14.94 -8.46 -8.84
CA LEU A 50 -14.15 -8.42 -10.07
C LEU A 50 -12.83 -7.68 -9.85
N LEU A 51 -12.86 -6.47 -9.27
CA LEU A 51 -11.65 -5.70 -8.99
C LEU A 51 -10.72 -6.43 -8.02
N GLN A 52 -11.26 -7.09 -6.98
CA GLN A 52 -10.46 -7.88 -6.05
C GLN A 52 -9.72 -9.03 -6.75
N ARG A 53 -10.42 -9.78 -7.62
CA ARG A 53 -9.79 -10.84 -8.42
C ARG A 53 -8.66 -10.30 -9.30
N ARG A 54 -8.86 -9.16 -9.96
CA ARG A 54 -7.86 -8.54 -10.83
C ARG A 54 -6.65 -8.00 -10.07
N ARG A 55 -6.88 -7.36 -8.92
CA ARG A 55 -5.83 -6.90 -8.01
C ARG A 55 -4.98 -8.05 -7.49
N LYS A 56 -5.57 -9.22 -7.22
CA LYS A 56 -4.82 -10.42 -6.84
C LYS A 56 -3.79 -10.82 -7.91
N VAL A 57 -4.18 -10.81 -9.19
CA VAL A 57 -3.26 -11.06 -10.32
C VAL A 57 -2.13 -10.03 -10.35
N ALA A 58 -2.45 -8.75 -10.16
CA ALA A 58 -1.45 -7.68 -10.09
C ALA A 58 -0.48 -7.84 -8.91
N ILE A 59 -0.95 -8.31 -7.74
CA ILE A 59 -0.11 -8.60 -6.57
C ILE A 59 0.86 -9.74 -6.87
N ASP A 60 0.37 -10.84 -7.45
CA ASP A 60 1.21 -11.99 -7.78
C ASP A 60 2.28 -11.59 -8.81
N TYR A 61 1.92 -10.74 -9.77
CA TYR A 61 2.86 -10.13 -10.71
C TYR A 61 3.91 -9.25 -10.01
N LEU A 62 3.49 -8.36 -9.11
CA LEU A 62 4.41 -7.51 -8.33
C LEU A 62 5.41 -8.34 -7.52
N ARG A 63 4.96 -9.45 -6.90
CA ARG A 63 5.84 -10.37 -6.16
C ARG A 63 6.87 -11.01 -7.08
N MET A 64 6.46 -11.41 -8.28
CA MET A 64 7.38 -11.94 -9.29
C MET A 64 8.41 -10.89 -9.72
N CYS A 65 8.00 -9.65 -9.99
CA CYS A 65 8.93 -8.57 -10.32
C CYS A 65 9.97 -8.33 -9.22
N LYS A 66 9.53 -8.29 -7.95
CA LYS A 66 10.42 -8.15 -6.79
C LYS A 66 11.41 -9.30 -6.65
N ALA A 67 11.00 -10.52 -6.99
CA ALA A 67 11.88 -11.68 -6.96
C ALA A 67 12.91 -11.67 -8.09
N LEU A 68 12.54 -11.20 -9.28
CA LEU A 68 13.42 -11.16 -10.46
C LEU A 68 14.38 -9.97 -10.46
N ALA A 69 14.00 -8.86 -9.83
CA ALA A 69 14.82 -7.66 -9.74
C ALA A 69 14.93 -7.19 -8.28
N PRO A 70 15.73 -7.88 -7.43
CA PRO A 70 15.85 -7.55 -6.01
C PRO A 70 16.41 -6.14 -5.74
N ARG A 71 17.24 -5.63 -6.66
CA ARG A 71 17.83 -4.29 -6.58
C ARG A 71 16.86 -3.17 -7.00
N THR A 72 15.77 -3.50 -7.69
CA THR A 72 14.79 -2.50 -8.14
C THR A 72 13.78 -2.21 -7.04
N LEU A 73 13.60 -0.93 -6.73
CA LEU A 73 12.60 -0.48 -5.78
C LEU A 73 11.22 -0.44 -6.43
N PHE A 74 10.34 -1.30 -5.94
CA PHE A 74 8.95 -1.30 -6.37
C PHE A 74 8.04 -0.71 -5.29
N PRO A 75 7.00 0.04 -5.69
CA PRO A 75 6.03 0.59 -4.77
C PRO A 75 5.40 -0.48 -3.86
N PRO A 76 4.95 -0.10 -2.65
CA PRO A 76 4.02 -0.89 -1.87
C PRO A 76 2.76 -1.21 -2.66
N MET A 77 2.04 -2.25 -2.23
CA MET A 77 0.88 -2.79 -2.96
C MET A 77 -0.15 -1.74 -3.39
N LEU A 78 -0.50 -0.78 -2.52
CA LEU A 78 -1.54 0.20 -2.84
C LEU A 78 -1.04 1.27 -3.82
N ASP A 79 0.18 1.79 -3.61
CA ASP A 79 0.82 2.69 -4.56
C ASP A 79 1.02 2.02 -5.93
N PHE A 80 1.31 0.71 -5.94
CA PHE A 80 1.44 -0.06 -7.17
C PHE A 80 0.14 -0.11 -7.98
N PHE A 81 -1.02 -0.23 -7.31
CA PHE A 81 -2.32 -0.18 -7.98
C PHE A 81 -2.65 1.19 -8.55
N GLU A 82 -2.10 2.26 -7.98
CA GLU A 82 -2.28 3.62 -8.46
C GLU A 82 -1.34 3.99 -9.61
N LEU A 83 -0.35 3.15 -9.94
CA LEU A 83 0.45 3.37 -11.15
C LEU A 83 -0.48 3.37 -12.37
N PRO A 84 -0.40 4.40 -13.25
CA PRO A 84 -1.28 4.53 -14.40
C PRO A 84 -1.44 3.26 -15.26
N PRO A 85 -0.36 2.54 -15.63
CA PRO A 85 -0.50 1.36 -16.48
C PRO A 85 -1.15 0.17 -15.74
N ILE A 86 -0.91 0.03 -14.43
CA ILE A 86 -1.53 -1.01 -13.60
C ILE A 86 -3.01 -0.73 -13.41
N ARG A 87 -3.36 0.51 -13.07
CA ARG A 87 -4.74 0.97 -12.91
C ARG A 87 -5.55 0.71 -14.17
N LYS A 88 -4.99 1.02 -15.35
CA LYS A 88 -5.65 0.77 -16.63
C LYS A 88 -6.02 -0.70 -16.83
N ILE A 89 -5.13 -1.64 -16.47
CA ILE A 89 -5.38 -3.09 -16.58
C ILE A 89 -6.43 -3.56 -15.56
N ILE A 90 -6.35 -3.09 -14.31
CA ILE A 90 -7.31 -3.46 -13.26
C ILE A 90 -8.73 -3.04 -13.63
N HIS A 91 -8.87 -1.89 -14.30
CA HIS A 91 -10.14 -1.29 -14.69
C HIS A 91 -10.59 -1.60 -16.13
N LEU A 92 -10.04 -2.65 -16.77
CA LEU A 92 -10.54 -3.11 -18.07
C LEU A 92 -12.06 -3.41 -18.05
N PRO A 93 -12.75 -3.38 -19.19
CA PRO A 93 -14.16 -3.77 -19.28
C PRO A 93 -14.47 -5.13 -18.62
N SER A 94 -15.67 -5.31 -18.05
CA SER A 94 -16.01 -6.48 -17.23
C SER A 94 -16.00 -7.83 -17.98
N ASN A 95 -16.13 -7.79 -19.31
CA ASN A 95 -16.03 -8.93 -20.22
C ASN A 95 -14.58 -9.38 -20.46
N GLU A 96 -13.58 -8.59 -20.03
CA GLU A 96 -12.17 -8.94 -20.18
C GLU A 96 -11.61 -9.61 -18.93
N THR A 97 -10.96 -10.76 -19.12
CA THR A 97 -10.27 -11.48 -18.03
C THR A 97 -8.84 -10.96 -17.91
N VAL A 98 -8.49 -10.41 -16.75
CA VAL A 98 -7.11 -9.96 -16.49
C VAL A 98 -6.22 -11.16 -16.22
N THR A 99 -5.12 -11.26 -16.96
CA THR A 99 -4.12 -12.33 -16.82
C THR A 99 -2.73 -11.74 -16.55
N PRO A 100 -1.76 -12.54 -16.04
CA PRO A 100 -0.37 -12.11 -15.90
C PRO A 100 0.24 -11.58 -17.21
N GLY A 101 -0.20 -12.11 -18.36
CA GLY A 101 0.27 -11.68 -19.68
C GLY A 101 -0.03 -10.21 -20.01
N HIS A 102 -1.10 -9.63 -19.44
CA HIS A 102 -1.39 -8.20 -19.61
C HIS A 102 -0.31 -7.33 -18.95
N PHE A 103 0.16 -7.73 -17.77
CA PHE A 103 1.21 -7.02 -17.05
C PHE A 103 2.59 -7.26 -17.67
N HIS A 104 2.85 -8.47 -18.17
CA HIS A 104 4.11 -8.78 -18.84
C HIS A 104 4.39 -7.87 -20.04
N ARG A 105 3.36 -7.57 -20.85
CA ARG A 105 3.48 -6.68 -22.02
C ARG A 105 3.81 -5.23 -21.68
N ILE A 106 3.63 -4.82 -20.43
CA ILE A 106 3.87 -3.44 -19.98
C ILE A 106 4.99 -3.37 -18.93
N THR A 107 5.83 -4.41 -18.82
CA THR A 107 6.86 -4.50 -17.77
C THR A 107 7.79 -3.30 -17.77
N GLU A 108 8.27 -2.88 -18.94
CA GLU A 108 9.16 -1.71 -19.08
C GLU A 108 8.48 -0.43 -18.59
N LEU A 109 7.19 -0.27 -18.91
CA LEU A 109 6.39 0.86 -18.44
C LEU A 109 6.17 0.81 -16.91
N ILE A 110 6.02 -0.39 -16.34
CA ILE A 110 5.94 -0.57 -14.88
C ILE A 110 7.24 -0.14 -14.21
N ILE A 111 8.39 -0.51 -14.77
CA ILE A 111 9.71 -0.13 -14.24
C ILE A 111 9.85 1.40 -14.28
N LEU A 112 9.59 2.02 -15.43
CA LEU A 112 9.63 3.48 -15.60
C LEU A 112 8.75 4.22 -14.57
N HIS A 113 7.52 3.74 -14.36
CA HIS A 113 6.63 4.34 -13.36
C HIS A 113 7.05 4.05 -11.91
N SER A 114 7.79 2.97 -11.67
CA SER A 114 8.34 2.66 -10.34
C SER A 114 9.51 3.59 -10.00
N GLU A 115 10.37 3.92 -10.96
CA GLU A 115 11.44 4.93 -10.82
C GLU A 115 10.88 6.34 -10.61
N ALA A 116 9.80 6.68 -11.32
CA ALA A 116 9.09 7.95 -11.11
C ALA A 116 8.46 8.00 -9.71
N TRP A 117 7.89 6.88 -9.25
CA TRP A 117 7.40 6.76 -7.89
C TRP A 117 8.53 6.91 -6.87
N GLU A 118 9.67 6.24 -7.04
CA GLU A 118 10.85 6.40 -6.18
C GLU A 118 11.25 7.87 -6.09
N SER A 119 11.40 8.53 -7.23
CA SER A 119 11.76 9.96 -7.29
C SER A 119 10.76 10.82 -6.49
N SER A 120 9.47 10.54 -6.59
CA SER A 120 8.43 11.26 -5.83
C SER A 120 8.52 11.03 -4.31
N ILE A 121 8.99 9.86 -3.88
CA ILE A 121 9.15 9.50 -2.48
C ILE A 121 10.37 10.22 -1.93
N THR A 122 11.49 10.15 -2.65
CA THR A 122 12.74 10.82 -2.30
C THR A 122 12.51 12.33 -2.09
N GLN A 123 11.71 12.96 -2.95
CA GLN A 123 11.32 14.38 -2.78
C GLN A 123 10.48 14.66 -1.52
N ARG A 124 9.70 13.69 -1.04
CA ARG A 124 8.86 13.83 0.16
C ARG A 124 9.61 13.60 1.46
N VAL A 125 10.68 12.81 1.43
CA VAL A 125 11.48 12.47 2.62
C VAL A 125 12.40 13.63 3.03
N THR A 126 12.88 14.42 2.06
CA THR A 126 13.83 15.52 2.34
C THR A 126 13.10 16.82 2.68
N PRO A 127 13.39 17.46 3.83
CA PRO A 127 12.82 18.76 4.19
C PRO A 127 13.37 19.96 3.38
N LEU A 128 14.32 19.72 2.46
CA LEU A 128 15.07 20.74 1.72
C LEU A 128 14.38 21.15 0.40
N SER A 129 14.92 22.13 -0.34
CA SER A 129 14.35 22.73 -1.58
C SER A 129 14.41 21.79 -2.80
N LEU A 130 13.46 21.92 -3.75
CA LEU A 130 13.11 20.97 -4.83
C LEU A 130 14.28 20.48 -5.72
N GLU A 131 15.29 21.32 -5.94
CA GLU A 131 16.36 21.06 -6.92
C GLU A 131 17.54 20.26 -6.33
N GLU A 132 17.70 20.23 -4.99
CA GLU A 132 18.79 19.54 -4.30
C GLU A 132 18.35 18.19 -3.67
N LYS A 133 17.05 17.86 -3.68
CA LYS A 133 16.45 16.84 -2.81
C LYS A 133 16.83 15.39 -3.10
N CYS A 134 16.99 15.01 -4.38
CA CYS A 134 17.07 13.59 -4.74
C CYS A 134 18.40 12.97 -4.33
N SER A 135 19.51 13.63 -4.62
CA SER A 135 20.84 13.13 -4.23
C SER A 135 21.07 13.28 -2.73
N GLN A 136 20.60 14.37 -2.12
CA GLN A 136 20.78 14.60 -0.69
C GLN A 136 20.07 13.54 0.17
N ALA A 137 18.88 13.08 -0.21
CA ALA A 137 18.16 12.05 0.55
C ALA A 137 18.96 10.75 0.70
N LYS A 138 19.81 10.43 -0.28
CA LYS A 138 20.60 9.19 -0.34
C LYS A 138 21.90 9.24 0.47
N LEU A 139 22.31 10.43 0.92
CA LEU A 139 23.53 10.62 1.71
C LEU A 139 23.50 9.79 3.00
N ALA A 140 24.63 9.14 3.32
CA ALA A 140 24.76 8.29 4.50
C ALA A 140 24.43 9.02 5.80
N ARG A 141 24.77 10.32 5.89
CA ARG A 141 24.46 11.14 7.07
C ARG A 141 22.97 11.33 7.34
N ASN A 142 22.10 11.06 6.37
CA ASN A 142 20.65 11.20 6.53
C ASN A 142 20.06 9.95 7.18
N VAL A 143 20.16 9.93 8.51
CA VAL A 143 19.61 8.85 9.32
C VAL A 143 18.17 9.15 9.70
N PHE A 144 17.26 8.27 9.30
CA PHE A 144 15.84 8.35 9.64
C PHE A 144 15.49 7.37 10.75
N VAL A 145 14.42 7.67 11.48
CA VAL A 145 13.82 6.77 12.46
C VAL A 145 12.31 6.72 12.28
N CYS A 146 11.71 5.57 12.59
CA CYS A 146 10.26 5.43 12.57
C CYS A 146 9.66 5.59 13.96
N LYS A 147 8.82 6.61 14.16
CA LYS A 147 8.08 6.90 15.41
C LYS A 147 7.23 5.72 15.91
N LYS A 148 6.72 4.90 14.99
CA LYS A 148 5.96 3.69 15.34
C LYS A 148 6.89 2.59 15.86
N CYS A 149 7.96 2.26 15.15
CA CYS A 149 8.89 1.19 15.55
C CYS A 149 9.70 1.53 16.82
N THR A 150 10.08 2.79 17.00
CA THR A 150 10.80 3.24 18.20
C THR A 150 9.96 3.12 19.47
N VAL A 151 8.64 3.27 19.36
CA VAL A 151 7.69 3.12 20.48
C VAL A 151 7.25 1.65 20.67
N PHE A 152 7.08 0.89 19.58
CA PHE A 152 6.54 -0.49 19.62
C PHE A 152 7.54 -1.60 19.94
N SER A 153 8.85 -1.32 20.06
CA SER A 153 9.81 -2.29 20.60
C SER A 153 9.52 -2.69 22.06
N ARG A 154 8.54 -2.03 22.71
CA ARG A 154 8.03 -2.36 24.05
C ARG A 154 7.02 -3.52 24.10
N SER A 155 6.29 -3.84 23.03
CA SER A 155 5.06 -4.66 23.15
C SER A 155 4.99 -5.96 22.34
N LEU A 156 5.77 -6.14 21.27
CA LEU A 156 5.60 -7.31 20.37
C LEU A 156 6.76 -8.32 20.35
N ASN A 157 7.91 -8.01 20.93
CA ASN A 157 8.93 -9.02 21.20
C ASN A 157 8.73 -9.62 22.60
N LEU A 158 7.80 -10.57 22.73
CA LEU A 158 7.68 -11.42 23.93
C LEU A 158 8.97 -12.20 24.25
N ARG A 159 9.90 -12.30 23.27
CA ARG A 159 11.25 -12.84 23.47
C ARG A 159 12.29 -11.80 23.94
N CYS A 160 12.04 -10.49 23.83
CA CYS A 160 12.86 -9.46 24.48
C CYS A 160 12.37 -9.25 25.91
N ARG A 161 12.62 -10.26 26.76
CA ARG A 161 12.43 -10.14 28.20
C ARG A 161 13.34 -9.04 28.75
N LYS A 162 12.72 -8.09 29.45
CA LYS A 162 13.24 -7.32 30.61
C LYS A 162 14.70 -6.87 30.49
N ASN A 163 14.93 -5.58 30.21
CA ASN A 163 16.20 -4.84 30.31
C ASN A 163 17.01 -4.56 29.04
N LYS A 164 16.47 -4.73 27.82
CA LYS A 164 17.16 -4.16 26.64
C LYS A 164 16.79 -2.69 26.44
N PRO A 165 17.78 -1.81 26.18
CA PRO A 165 17.53 -0.41 25.86
C PRO A 165 16.62 -0.31 24.63
N LEU A 166 15.88 0.79 24.53
CA LEU A 166 15.11 1.16 23.34
C LEU A 166 16.03 1.02 22.12
N CYS A 167 15.88 -0.05 21.34
CA CYS A 167 16.61 -0.18 20.09
C CYS A 167 15.92 0.72 19.06
N ILE A 168 16.50 1.90 18.87
CA ILE A 168 16.20 2.75 17.72
C ILE A 168 16.91 2.10 16.55
N THR A 169 16.16 1.50 15.64
CA THR A 169 16.72 1.02 14.37
C THR A 169 16.85 2.22 13.43
N PRO A 170 18.08 2.66 13.09
CA PRO A 170 18.26 3.67 12.06
C PRO A 170 17.75 3.13 10.72
N LEU A 171 17.17 4.00 9.92
CA LEU A 171 16.72 3.72 8.57
C LEU A 171 17.52 4.60 7.62
N PHE A 172 18.14 3.98 6.63
CA PHE A 172 18.89 4.64 5.58
C PHE A 172 18.14 4.53 4.25
N PHE A 173 18.61 5.21 3.22
CA PHE A 173 18.15 4.95 1.87
C PHE A 173 18.89 3.73 1.31
N PRO A 174 18.24 2.85 0.50
CA PRO A 174 16.83 2.86 0.13
C PRO A 174 15.90 2.18 1.15
N ASP A 175 16.42 1.58 2.22
CA ASP A 175 15.66 0.79 3.19
C ASP A 175 14.40 1.46 3.74
N ILE A 176 14.47 2.77 3.96
CA ILE A 176 13.34 3.59 4.40
C ILE A 176 12.11 3.41 3.50
N MET A 177 12.29 3.22 2.20
CA MET A 177 11.19 3.08 1.24
C MET A 177 10.41 1.79 1.42
N SER A 178 11.08 0.73 1.88
CA SER A 178 10.48 -0.56 2.16
C SER A 178 9.89 -0.67 3.58
N HIS A 179 10.11 0.36 4.41
CA HIS A 179 9.76 0.30 5.83
C HIS A 179 8.25 0.13 6.05
N ARG A 180 7.89 -0.99 6.67
CA ARG A 180 6.49 -1.46 6.79
C ARG A 180 5.54 -0.42 7.39
N CYS A 181 5.97 0.37 8.38
CA CYS A 181 5.12 1.35 9.04
C CYS A 181 4.69 2.52 8.14
N LEU A 182 5.36 2.72 7.00
CA LEU A 182 5.04 3.80 6.06
C LEU A 182 3.87 3.44 5.14
N SER A 183 3.57 2.15 5.03
CA SER A 183 2.43 1.61 4.27
C SER A 183 1.41 0.90 5.17
N LEU A 184 1.45 1.17 6.48
CA LEU A 184 0.49 0.65 7.46
C LEU A 184 -0.20 1.76 8.26
N GLY A 185 -1.52 1.67 8.32
CA GLY A 185 -2.40 2.53 9.10
C GLY A 185 -3.36 1.74 9.99
N PHE A 186 -4.22 2.48 10.69
CA PHE A 186 -5.35 1.95 11.43
C PHE A 186 -6.62 2.49 10.79
N ASP A 187 -7.50 1.59 10.37
CA ASP A 187 -8.79 1.94 9.77
C ASP A 187 -9.80 0.88 10.21
N TYR A 188 -10.70 1.27 11.11
CA TYR A 188 -11.74 0.39 11.64
C TYR A 188 -12.80 0.03 10.59
N HIS A 189 -12.90 0.80 9.51
CA HIS A 189 -13.88 0.61 8.44
C HIS A 189 -13.33 -0.22 7.28
N ALA A 190 -12.02 -0.37 7.17
CA ALA A 190 -11.38 -1.19 6.13
C ALA A 190 -11.52 -2.71 6.34
N GLN A 191 -12.44 -3.15 7.21
CA GLN A 191 -12.81 -4.55 7.26
C GLN A 191 -13.31 -5.01 5.88
N ASP A 192 -14.10 -4.26 5.11
CA ASP A 192 -14.65 -4.85 3.88
C ASP A 192 -13.65 -5.01 2.71
N ASP A 193 -12.40 -4.54 2.84
CA ASP A 193 -11.36 -4.69 1.81
C ASP A 193 -10.30 -5.72 2.23
N GLU A 194 -10.49 -6.97 1.76
CA GLU A 194 -9.60 -8.11 2.05
C GLU A 194 -8.13 -7.83 1.72
N LEU A 195 -7.84 -7.05 0.67
CA LEU A 195 -6.46 -6.73 0.28
C LEU A 195 -5.79 -5.73 1.21
N ARG A 196 -6.57 -4.86 1.85
CA ARG A 196 -6.06 -3.90 2.83
C ARG A 196 -5.88 -4.53 4.19
N ARG A 197 -6.61 -5.60 4.52
CA ARG A 197 -6.43 -6.31 5.79
C ARG A 197 -5.02 -6.88 5.92
N THR A 198 -4.47 -6.81 7.12
CA THR A 198 -3.28 -7.57 7.50
C THR A 198 -3.68 -8.67 8.50
N THR A 199 -2.74 -9.51 8.91
CA THR A 199 -2.95 -10.50 9.98
C THR A 199 -3.19 -9.86 11.36
N THR A 200 -3.07 -8.54 11.46
CA THR A 200 -3.22 -7.75 12.69
C THR A 200 -4.33 -6.72 12.51
N ALA A 201 -4.66 -5.96 13.57
CA ALA A 201 -5.60 -4.84 13.49
C ALA A 201 -5.14 -3.66 12.61
N SER A 202 -3.97 -3.75 11.95
CA SER A 202 -3.50 -2.75 11.00
C SER A 202 -3.99 -3.03 9.59
N VAL A 203 -4.10 -1.96 8.80
CA VAL A 203 -4.46 -2.03 7.38
C VAL A 203 -3.38 -1.45 6.50
N ARG A 204 -3.31 -1.90 5.26
CA ARG A 204 -2.45 -1.29 4.24
C ARG A 204 -3.00 0.08 3.86
N VAL A 205 -2.09 1.04 3.77
CA VAL A 205 -2.34 2.41 3.30
C VAL A 205 -1.29 2.77 2.24
N PRO A 206 -1.56 3.75 1.37
CA PRO A 206 -0.53 4.33 0.50
C PRO A 206 0.67 4.80 1.33
N TRP A 207 1.86 4.75 0.72
CA TRP A 207 3.10 5.13 1.38
C TRP A 207 3.04 6.59 1.89
N SER A 208 3.51 6.81 3.12
CA SER A 208 3.53 8.14 3.74
C SER A 208 4.74 8.39 4.64
N THR A 209 5.14 9.65 4.78
CA THR A 209 6.19 10.12 5.70
C THR A 209 5.71 10.36 7.12
N THR A 210 4.43 10.13 7.43
CA THR A 210 3.78 10.51 8.70
C THR A 210 4.50 10.01 9.95
N CYS A 211 5.20 8.88 9.83
CA CYS A 211 5.87 8.22 10.95
C CYS A 211 7.39 8.35 10.87
N LEU A 212 7.94 9.10 9.91
CA LEU A 212 9.38 9.30 9.76
C LEU A 212 9.83 10.56 10.49
N GLU A 213 11.06 10.51 10.95
CA GLU A 213 11.76 11.62 11.60
C GLU A 213 13.25 11.49 11.32
N ILE A 214 13.93 12.63 11.16
CA ILE A 214 15.39 12.67 11.06
C ILE A 214 15.96 12.56 12.47
N ASN A 215 16.99 11.73 12.65
CA ASN A 215 17.68 11.58 13.93
C ASN A 215 19.01 12.34 13.90
N ASP A 216 18.98 13.58 14.39
CA ASP A 216 20.15 14.47 14.37
C ASP A 216 21.34 13.91 15.17
N ARG A 217 21.08 13.21 16.29
CA ARG A 217 22.14 12.57 17.06
C ARG A 217 22.81 11.44 16.28
N ALA A 218 22.03 10.63 15.57
CA ALA A 218 22.59 9.57 14.73
C ALA A 218 23.35 10.15 13.54
N ARG A 219 22.86 11.26 12.96
CA ARG A 219 23.56 12.02 11.93
C ARG A 219 24.94 12.50 12.40
N GLU A 220 25.05 13.06 13.61
CA GLU A 220 26.35 13.48 14.18
C GLU A 220 27.33 12.30 14.32
N VAL A 221 26.83 11.16 14.78
CA VAL A 221 27.63 9.93 14.89
C VAL A 221 28.09 9.47 13.51
N VAL A 222 27.21 9.43 12.51
CA VAL A 222 27.57 9.04 11.14
C VAL A 222 28.58 10.02 10.53
N ASN A 223 28.41 11.33 10.72
CA ASN A 223 29.40 12.31 10.26
C ASN A 223 30.78 12.09 10.88
N THR A 224 30.83 11.72 12.16
CA THR A 224 32.08 11.40 12.85
C THR A 224 32.73 10.13 12.27
N LEU A 225 31.92 9.12 11.95
CA LEU A 225 32.39 7.90 11.30
C LEU A 225 32.93 8.16 9.89
N LEU A 226 32.21 8.94 9.09
CA LEU A 226 32.63 9.34 7.74
C LEU A 226 33.97 10.09 7.78
N ALA A 227 34.11 11.05 8.71
CA ALA A 227 35.38 11.75 8.90
C ALA A 227 36.52 10.82 9.33
N PHE A 228 36.23 9.80 10.13
CA PHE A 228 37.22 8.81 10.58
C PHE A 228 37.75 7.95 9.43
N ILE A 229 36.88 7.58 8.48
CA ILE A 229 37.27 6.81 7.28
C ILE A 229 37.75 7.70 6.11
N GLY A 230 37.77 9.03 6.29
CA GLY A 230 38.20 9.98 5.26
C GLY A 230 37.17 10.23 4.15
N ALA A 231 35.91 9.83 4.37
CA ALA A 231 34.80 10.05 3.44
C ALA A 231 34.13 11.41 3.68
N ASP A 232 33.59 12.03 2.62
CA ASP A 232 32.95 13.34 2.69
C ASP A 232 31.43 13.21 2.95
N PRO A 233 30.91 13.71 4.09
CA PRO A 233 29.49 13.59 4.43
C PRO A 233 28.53 14.31 3.48
N GLU A 234 29.02 15.23 2.64
CA GLU A 234 28.20 15.92 1.64
C GLU A 234 28.00 15.11 0.35
N THR A 235 28.82 14.08 0.12
CA THR A 235 28.82 13.31 -1.14
C THR A 235 28.64 11.81 -0.94
N THR A 236 29.07 11.24 0.20
CA THR A 236 28.96 9.81 0.48
C THR A 236 27.52 9.37 0.74
N THR A 237 27.06 8.41 -0.04
CA THR A 237 25.74 7.76 0.08
C THR A 237 25.78 6.54 0.98
N SER A 238 24.60 6.05 1.38
CA SER A 238 24.51 4.82 2.17
C SER A 238 24.98 3.60 1.36
N GLU A 239 24.75 3.60 0.04
CA GLU A 239 25.18 2.54 -0.88
C GLU A 239 26.71 2.50 -1.01
N ASP A 240 27.37 3.67 -1.09
CA ASP A 240 28.84 3.74 -1.16
C ASP A 240 29.50 3.04 0.05
N LEU A 241 28.89 3.13 1.24
CA LEU A 241 29.40 2.48 2.45
C LEU A 241 29.16 0.97 2.48
N ASP A 242 28.08 0.50 1.85
CA ASP A 242 27.76 -0.93 1.78
C ASP A 242 28.67 -1.64 0.77
N ASP A 243 28.95 -1.00 -0.38
CA ASP A 243 29.81 -1.55 -1.44
C ASP A 243 31.28 -1.69 -0.96
N GLU A 244 31.82 -0.73 -0.19
CA GLU A 244 33.20 -0.81 0.34
C GLU A 244 33.42 -1.96 1.33
N MET A 245 32.35 -2.48 1.95
CA MET A 245 32.45 -3.62 2.87
C MET A 245 32.41 -4.99 2.18
N GLU A 246 32.01 -5.08 0.90
CA GLU A 246 31.98 -6.35 0.16
C GLU A 246 33.37 -6.78 -0.35
N ASP A 247 34.35 -5.87 -0.38
CA ASP A 247 35.71 -6.11 -0.91
C ASP A 247 36.74 -6.62 0.15
N TYR A 248 36.33 -6.86 1.39
CA TYR A 248 37.16 -7.37 2.50
C TYR A 248 36.70 -8.74 3.02
#